data_AF-F8UVP6-F1
#
_entry.id   AF-F8UVP6-F1
#
_cell.length_a   1.000
_cell.length_b   1.000
_cell.length_c   1.000
_cell.angle_alpha   90.00
_cell.angle_beta   90.00
_cell.angle_gamma   90.00
#
_symmetry.space_group_name_H-M   'P 1'
#
loop_
_entity.id
_entity.type
_entity.pdbx_description
1 polymer ?
#
loop_
_entity_poly.entity_id
_entity_poly.type
_entity_poly.pdbx_seq_one_letter_code
_entity_poly.pdbx_strand_id
1 'polypeptide(L)'
;MKRIILISITTVLTLIKTSSFAQELPRSAAFGALVRDLNDSTRTALNLSSINGTLLQRVVPGSSAQKAEFIANDVLVSMDGEPIENTNHFLGFLKKHNGGDKVKIGFYRNSKLNEITMTLLPKQMEMSTDYDIIYSSVLSGTNHLRTIITKPKSKGLYPAVLLVGGIGCYSIDNTTITEIKSIKMWSDSLTRNGFVTIRVEKTGMGDSKGIPCNECDFNTEKQGYLEGLKQLKSLPYVDKENIFIAGFSIGGVIAPLLAQQEPVKGIIVYGTAGRNWLEYELENTFRQQALDNSSADALDQYMRGEYIRLYGLYVEKKQPEQILKEHPETAEHLFNYPMRIEYFQQVADINIRTLWMNTKSKVLALHGSSDFVSS
;
A
#
# COMPACT_ATOMS: atom_id res chain seq x y z
N MET A 1 48.58 14.89 -64.55
CA MET A 1 47.27 14.34 -64.17
C MET A 1 47.10 14.50 -62.66
N LYS A 2 46.10 15.28 -62.23
CA LYS A 2 45.91 15.72 -60.83
C LYS A 2 45.34 14.58 -59.96
N ARG A 3 45.98 14.30 -58.83
CA ARG A 3 45.50 13.37 -57.79
C ARG A 3 44.48 14.09 -56.90
N ILE A 4 43.31 13.49 -56.75
CA ILE A 4 42.26 13.88 -55.79
C ILE A 4 42.58 13.19 -54.47
N ILE A 5 42.72 13.95 -53.39
CA ILE A 5 42.82 13.43 -52.01
C ILE A 5 41.44 13.60 -51.37
N LEU A 6 40.80 12.47 -51.05
CA LEU A 6 39.58 12.41 -50.23
C LEU A 6 39.98 12.61 -48.75
N ILE A 7 39.41 13.61 -48.09
CA ILE A 7 39.48 13.76 -46.63
C ILE A 7 38.14 13.29 -46.07
N SER A 8 38.12 12.13 -45.41
CA SER A 8 36.97 11.66 -44.62
C SER A 8 36.85 12.50 -43.35
N ILE A 9 35.72 13.20 -43.20
CA ILE A 9 35.33 13.86 -41.95
C ILE A 9 34.54 12.83 -41.13
N THR A 10 35.18 12.29 -40.09
CA THR A 10 34.52 11.40 -39.13
C THR A 10 33.86 12.25 -38.06
N THR A 11 32.55 12.44 -38.15
CA THR A 11 31.75 13.15 -37.13
C THR A 11 31.59 12.25 -35.91
N VAL A 12 32.27 12.55 -34.81
CA VAL A 12 32.06 11.91 -33.51
C VAL A 12 30.80 12.50 -32.89
N LEU A 13 29.68 11.79 -32.95
CA LEU A 13 28.48 12.09 -32.16
C LEU A 13 28.71 11.63 -30.72
N THR A 14 29.01 12.56 -29.82
CA THR A 14 28.89 12.33 -28.37
C THR A 14 27.42 12.15 -28.01
N LEU A 15 27.00 10.91 -27.74
CA LEU A 15 25.73 10.63 -27.08
C LEU A 15 25.77 11.21 -25.66
N ILE A 16 25.11 12.35 -25.47
CA ILE A 16 24.71 12.80 -24.14
C ILE A 16 23.66 11.77 -23.66
N LYS A 17 24.08 10.85 -22.78
CA LYS A 17 23.14 10.06 -22.00
C LYS A 17 22.40 11.02 -21.08
N THR A 18 21.28 11.56 -21.56
CA THR A 18 20.26 12.10 -20.67
C THR A 18 19.81 10.95 -19.81
N SER A 19 20.26 10.91 -18.55
CA SER A 19 19.62 10.13 -17.51
C SER A 19 18.15 10.50 -17.55
N SER A 20 17.31 9.59 -18.03
CA SER A 20 15.87 9.71 -17.92
C SER A 20 15.56 9.76 -16.43
N PHE A 21 15.40 10.95 -15.88
CA PHE A 21 14.62 11.10 -14.67
C PHE A 21 13.25 10.55 -15.05
N ALA A 22 12.98 9.31 -14.65
CA ALA A 22 11.67 8.71 -14.74
C ALA A 22 10.68 9.75 -14.22
N GLN A 23 9.66 10.05 -15.02
CA GLN A 23 8.66 11.07 -14.75
C GLN A 23 8.17 10.89 -13.31
N GLU A 24 8.57 11.78 -12.40
CA GLU A 24 8.30 11.58 -10.98
C GLU A 24 6.79 11.65 -10.75
N LEU A 25 6.23 10.64 -10.08
CA LEU A 25 4.86 10.71 -9.59
C LEU A 25 4.67 12.02 -8.79
N PRO A 26 3.59 12.78 -9.02
CA PRO A 26 3.34 13.98 -8.24
C PRO A 26 3.06 13.60 -6.78
N ARG A 27 3.40 14.50 -5.85
CA ARG A 27 3.05 14.33 -4.43
C ARG A 27 1.59 14.68 -4.21
N SER A 28 0.84 13.75 -3.61
CA SER A 28 -0.55 13.97 -3.21
C SER A 28 -0.69 15.21 -2.32
N ALA A 29 -1.83 15.87 -2.40
CA ALA A 29 -2.16 17.01 -1.57
C ALA A 29 -2.36 16.66 -0.08
N ALA A 30 -2.12 17.64 0.79
CA ALA A 30 -2.49 17.61 2.20
C ALA A 30 -3.33 18.84 2.56
N PHE A 31 -4.46 18.65 3.22
CA PHE A 31 -5.23 19.77 3.79
C PHE A 31 -4.62 20.23 5.12
N GLY A 32 -4.32 19.28 6.00
CA GLY A 32 -3.65 19.50 7.29
C GLY A 32 -4.57 20.09 8.37
N ALA A 33 -5.63 19.35 8.67
CA ALA A 33 -6.49 19.53 9.83
C ALA A 33 -6.90 18.15 10.38
N LEU A 34 -7.19 18.08 11.68
CA LEU A 34 -7.92 16.97 12.25
C LEU A 34 -9.41 17.20 11.99
N VAL A 35 -10.04 16.24 11.34
CA VAL A 35 -11.43 16.33 10.86
C VAL A 35 -12.27 15.22 11.44
N ARG A 36 -13.57 15.48 11.62
CA ARG A 36 -14.55 14.46 12.01
C ARG A 36 -15.92 14.75 11.40
N ASP A 37 -16.77 13.73 11.40
CA ASP A 37 -18.17 13.89 11.01
C ASP A 37 -18.93 14.78 11.99
N LEU A 38 -19.90 15.50 11.46
CA LEU A 38 -20.92 16.20 12.25
C LEU A 38 -21.86 15.18 12.89
N ASN A 39 -22.20 15.42 14.15
CA ASN A 39 -23.27 14.72 14.85
C ASN A 39 -24.35 15.73 15.28
N ASP A 40 -25.51 15.24 15.73
CA ASP A 40 -26.66 16.09 16.11
C ASP A 40 -26.28 17.17 17.14
N SER A 41 -25.49 16.79 18.15
CA SER A 41 -25.03 17.71 19.19
C SER A 41 -24.17 18.83 18.63
N THR A 42 -23.26 18.52 17.71
CA THR A 42 -22.37 19.53 17.09
C THR A 42 -23.15 20.41 16.12
N ARG A 43 -24.08 19.85 15.35
CA ARG A 43 -24.96 20.64 14.46
C ARG A 43 -25.77 21.66 15.25
N THR A 44 -26.34 21.23 16.37
CA THR A 44 -27.12 22.10 17.27
C THR A 44 -26.23 23.20 17.84
N ALA A 45 -25.07 22.84 18.39
CA ALA A 45 -24.15 23.80 19.00
C ALA A 45 -23.63 24.89 18.04
N LEU A 46 -23.55 24.58 16.74
CA LEU A 46 -23.10 25.50 15.69
C LEU A 46 -24.25 26.20 14.95
N ASN A 47 -25.51 25.94 15.31
CA ASN A 47 -26.71 26.37 14.59
C ASN A 47 -26.71 26.00 13.11
N LEU A 48 -26.31 24.76 12.80
CA LEU A 48 -26.21 24.20 11.46
C LEU A 48 -27.18 23.02 11.29
N SER A 49 -28.42 23.20 11.74
CA SER A 49 -29.47 22.19 11.60
C SER A 49 -29.63 21.77 10.13
N SER A 50 -29.61 20.47 9.88
CA SER A 50 -29.73 19.86 8.54
C SER A 50 -28.54 20.08 7.57
N ILE A 51 -27.40 20.59 8.05
CA ILE A 51 -26.19 20.72 7.22
C ILE A 51 -25.32 19.47 7.34
N ASN A 52 -25.00 18.89 6.18
CA ASN A 52 -23.98 17.85 6.07
C ASN A 52 -22.60 18.47 5.81
N GLY A 53 -21.54 17.77 6.18
CA GLY A 53 -20.19 18.31 6.11
C GLY A 53 -19.19 17.60 7.00
N THR A 54 -17.97 18.11 7.00
CA THR A 54 -16.90 17.68 7.90
C THR A 54 -16.44 18.82 8.79
N LEU A 55 -16.33 18.56 10.09
CA LEU A 55 -15.93 19.52 11.09
C LEU A 55 -14.41 19.55 11.24
N LEU A 56 -13.83 20.75 11.25
CA LEU A 56 -12.44 20.95 11.66
C LEU A 56 -12.33 20.94 13.19
N GLN A 57 -11.77 19.88 13.77
CA GLN A 57 -11.48 19.82 15.20
C GLN A 57 -10.25 20.65 15.57
N ARG A 58 -9.24 20.62 14.70
CA ARG A 58 -7.97 21.32 14.91
C ARG A 58 -7.29 21.55 13.57
N VAL A 59 -6.69 22.72 13.40
CA VAL A 59 -5.85 23.02 12.24
C VAL A 59 -4.38 22.77 12.59
N VAL A 60 -3.65 22.08 11.70
CA VAL A 60 -2.23 21.76 11.91
C VAL A 60 -1.37 22.98 11.55
N PRO A 61 -0.44 23.42 12.40
CA PRO A 61 0.48 24.50 12.06
C PRO A 61 1.30 24.22 10.80
N GLY A 62 1.52 25.25 9.97
CA GLY A 62 2.22 25.18 8.69
C GLY A 62 1.41 24.57 7.54
N SER A 63 0.18 24.12 7.78
CA SER A 63 -0.62 23.41 6.78
C SER A 63 -1.30 24.31 5.74
N SER A 64 -1.84 23.70 4.69
CA SER A 64 -2.70 24.35 3.71
C SER A 64 -3.90 25.01 4.38
N ALA A 65 -4.54 24.31 5.31
CA ALA A 65 -5.68 24.82 6.06
C ALA A 65 -5.32 26.05 6.89
N GLN A 66 -4.17 26.03 7.58
CA GLN A 66 -3.71 27.21 8.34
C GLN A 66 -3.41 28.40 7.43
N LYS A 67 -2.73 28.16 6.29
CA LYS A 67 -2.43 29.23 5.32
C LYS A 67 -3.68 29.84 4.69
N ALA A 68 -4.77 29.07 4.62
CA ALA A 68 -6.08 29.52 4.19
C ALA A 68 -6.94 30.05 5.35
N GLU A 69 -6.34 30.29 6.51
CA GLU A 69 -6.99 30.88 7.70
C GLU A 69 -8.20 30.10 8.21
N PHE A 70 -8.24 28.78 7.98
CA PHE A 70 -9.19 27.89 8.64
C PHE A 70 -8.89 27.82 10.14
N ILE A 71 -9.93 27.63 10.94
CA ILE A 71 -9.87 27.51 12.39
C ILE A 71 -10.68 26.30 12.87
N ALA A 72 -10.53 25.96 14.15
CA ALA A 72 -11.40 24.97 14.79
C ALA A 72 -12.86 25.45 14.74
N ASN A 73 -13.78 24.49 14.59
CA ASN A 73 -15.23 24.69 14.43
C ASN A 73 -15.70 25.20 13.06
N ASP A 74 -14.80 25.41 12.09
CA ASP A 74 -15.24 25.50 10.70
C ASP A 74 -15.83 24.17 10.24
N VAL A 75 -16.88 24.26 9.43
CA VAL A 75 -17.55 23.08 8.85
C VAL A 75 -17.44 23.17 7.34
N LEU A 76 -16.65 22.27 6.73
CA LEU A 76 -16.52 22.21 5.28
C LEU A 76 -17.74 21.53 4.68
N VAL A 77 -18.34 22.16 3.67
CA VAL A 77 -19.61 21.73 3.05
C VAL A 77 -19.50 21.55 1.54
N SER A 78 -18.48 22.09 0.89
CA SER A 78 -18.20 21.81 -0.52
C SER A 78 -16.72 21.92 -0.88
N MET A 79 -16.31 21.20 -1.92
CA MET A 79 -14.99 21.32 -2.56
C MET A 79 -15.19 21.36 -4.08
N ASP A 80 -14.69 22.40 -4.74
CA ASP A 80 -14.82 22.66 -6.18
C ASP A 80 -16.27 22.59 -6.70
N GLY A 81 -17.22 23.02 -5.87
CA GLY A 81 -18.65 23.03 -6.17
C GLY A 81 -19.38 21.72 -5.84
N GLU A 82 -18.66 20.64 -5.54
CA GLU A 82 -19.24 19.36 -5.14
C GLU A 82 -19.55 19.33 -3.63
N PRO A 83 -20.74 18.84 -3.21
CA PRO A 83 -21.13 18.80 -1.80
C PRO A 83 -20.31 17.77 -1.00
N ILE A 84 -19.92 18.17 0.22
CA ILE A 84 -19.25 17.29 1.19
C ILE A 84 -20.32 16.77 2.16
N GLU A 85 -20.65 15.49 2.06
CA GLU A 85 -21.65 14.88 2.96
C GLU A 85 -21.05 14.51 4.31
N ASN A 86 -19.79 14.06 4.32
CA ASN A 86 -19.08 13.59 5.49
C ASN A 86 -17.56 13.62 5.26
N THR A 87 -16.80 13.21 6.27
CA THR A 87 -15.33 13.17 6.23
C THR A 87 -14.80 12.26 5.12
N ASN A 88 -15.44 11.12 4.85
CA ASN A 88 -15.00 10.21 3.79
C ASN A 88 -15.14 10.85 2.40
N HIS A 89 -16.23 11.58 2.14
CA HIS A 89 -16.39 12.35 0.90
C HIS A 89 -15.28 13.40 0.76
N PHE A 90 -15.03 14.19 1.81
CA PHE A 90 -13.96 15.19 1.81
C PHE A 90 -12.58 14.57 1.52
N LEU A 91 -12.22 13.47 2.20
CA LEU A 91 -10.96 12.77 1.96
C LEU A 91 -10.90 12.16 0.56
N GLY A 92 -12.04 11.70 0.02
CA GLY A 92 -12.17 11.20 -1.35
C GLY A 92 -11.91 12.28 -2.40
N PHE A 93 -12.42 13.51 -2.19
CA PHE A 93 -12.09 14.64 -3.05
C PHE A 93 -10.62 15.03 -2.92
N LEU A 94 -10.11 15.19 -1.70
CA LEU A 94 -8.70 15.56 -1.45
C LEU A 94 -7.70 14.61 -2.12
N LYS A 95 -7.99 13.28 -2.15
CA LYS A 95 -7.15 12.27 -2.81
C LYS A 95 -6.99 12.47 -4.32
N LYS A 96 -7.88 13.23 -4.97
CA LYS A 96 -7.80 13.53 -6.41
C LYS A 96 -6.80 14.66 -6.74
N HIS A 97 -6.36 15.40 -5.72
CA HIS A 97 -5.47 16.55 -5.88
C HIS A 97 -4.02 16.25 -5.51
N ASN A 98 -3.12 16.99 -6.13
CA ASN A 98 -1.70 17.01 -5.85
C ASN A 98 -1.30 18.32 -5.16
N GLY A 99 -0.10 18.35 -4.58
CA GLY A 99 0.48 19.58 -4.07
C GLY A 99 0.62 20.64 -5.17
N GLY A 100 0.22 21.86 -4.87
CA GLY A 100 0.19 22.99 -5.80
C GLY A 100 -1.20 23.25 -6.41
N ASP A 101 -2.11 22.27 -6.34
CA ASP A 101 -3.47 22.44 -6.85
C ASP A 101 -4.21 23.53 -6.07
N LYS A 102 -5.02 24.30 -6.80
CA LYS A 102 -5.96 25.26 -6.20
C LYS A 102 -7.32 24.62 -6.11
N VAL A 103 -7.94 24.72 -4.94
CA VAL A 103 -9.29 24.22 -4.69
C VAL A 103 -10.15 25.31 -4.07
N LYS A 104 -11.44 25.28 -4.40
CA LYS A 104 -12.46 26.16 -3.84
C LYS A 104 -13.21 25.43 -2.74
N ILE A 105 -13.18 25.95 -1.52
CA ILE A 105 -13.81 25.32 -0.36
C ILE A 105 -14.96 26.19 0.12
N GLY A 106 -16.17 25.63 0.14
CA GLY A 106 -17.30 26.20 0.86
C GLY A 106 -17.31 25.71 2.30
N PHE A 107 -17.51 26.62 3.25
CA PHE A 107 -17.52 26.28 4.67
C PHE A 107 -18.41 27.22 5.49
N TYR A 108 -18.95 26.71 6.60
CA TYR A 108 -19.61 27.53 7.60
C TYR A 108 -18.64 27.94 8.70
N ARG A 109 -18.72 29.22 9.09
CA ARG A 109 -18.08 29.79 10.28
C ARG A 109 -19.08 30.70 10.98
N ASN A 110 -19.31 30.47 12.27
CA ASN A 110 -20.32 31.19 13.06
C ASN A 110 -21.69 31.22 12.35
N SER A 111 -22.12 30.06 11.83
CA SER A 111 -23.40 29.87 11.12
C SER A 111 -23.55 30.66 9.81
N LYS A 112 -22.49 31.33 9.33
CA LYS A 112 -22.46 32.01 8.03
C LYS A 112 -21.72 31.16 7.01
N LEU A 113 -22.31 31.01 5.82
CA LEU A 113 -21.65 30.37 4.68
C LEU A 113 -20.58 31.31 4.11
N ASN A 114 -19.38 30.78 3.95
CA ASN A 114 -18.23 31.45 3.34
C ASN A 114 -17.63 30.52 2.27
N GLU A 115 -16.81 31.11 1.42
CA GLU A 115 -16.10 30.40 0.38
C GLU A 115 -14.69 30.96 0.25
N ILE A 116 -13.71 30.09 0.06
CA ILE A 116 -12.31 30.47 -0.14
C ILE A 116 -11.65 29.62 -1.21
N THR A 117 -10.85 30.24 -2.07
CA THR A 117 -9.91 29.52 -2.94
C THR A 117 -8.58 29.41 -2.23
N MET A 118 -8.09 28.20 -2.03
CA MET A 118 -6.82 27.92 -1.36
C MET A 118 -5.90 27.09 -2.26
N THR A 119 -4.59 27.15 -1.99
CA THR A 119 -3.60 26.26 -2.61
C THR A 119 -3.28 25.12 -1.65
N LEU A 120 -3.37 23.88 -2.12
CA LEU A 120 -3.02 22.69 -1.35
C LEU A 120 -1.51 22.48 -1.35
N LEU A 121 -0.91 22.32 -0.18
CA LEU A 121 0.49 21.93 -0.03
C LEU A 121 0.66 20.42 -0.31
N PRO A 122 1.81 20.00 -0.85
CA PRO A 122 2.11 18.57 -0.96
C PRO A 122 2.20 17.91 0.41
N LYS A 123 1.85 16.63 0.49
CA LYS A 123 2.13 15.81 1.68
C LYS A 123 3.63 15.84 1.99
N GLN A 124 3.93 16.04 3.27
CA GLN A 124 5.30 15.99 3.78
C GLN A 124 5.95 14.66 3.39
N MET A 125 7.19 14.73 2.96
CA MET A 125 8.01 13.54 2.75
C MET A 125 8.63 13.09 4.07
N GLU A 126 8.87 11.80 4.22
CA GLU A 126 9.67 11.26 5.31
C GLU A 126 11.05 11.93 5.34
N MET A 127 11.54 12.22 6.54
CA MET A 127 12.87 12.80 6.76
C MET A 127 13.59 12.03 7.87
N SER A 128 14.92 11.99 7.78
CA SER A 128 15.79 11.40 8.81
C SER A 128 17.11 12.17 8.87
N THR A 129 17.64 12.34 10.07
CA THR A 129 19.00 12.85 10.29
C THR A 129 20.06 11.77 10.11
N ASP A 130 19.69 10.50 10.22
CA ASP A 130 20.62 9.38 10.35
C ASP A 130 20.98 8.76 8.98
N TYR A 131 20.04 8.84 8.03
CA TYR A 131 20.13 8.20 6.72
C TYR A 131 19.37 9.02 5.67
N ASP A 132 19.61 8.74 4.40
CA ASP A 132 18.91 9.40 3.30
C ASP A 132 17.62 8.64 2.96
N ILE A 133 16.57 9.38 2.62
CA ILE A 133 15.29 8.86 2.14
C ILE A 133 15.05 9.40 0.73
N ILE A 134 14.74 8.51 -0.21
CA ILE A 134 14.59 8.82 -1.62
C ILE A 134 13.21 8.32 -2.07
N TYR A 135 12.36 9.25 -2.50
CA TYR A 135 11.11 8.92 -3.16
C TYR A 135 11.40 8.74 -4.65
N SER A 136 11.07 7.57 -5.19
CA SER A 136 11.26 7.23 -6.61
C SER A 136 9.98 6.57 -7.14
N SER A 137 10.05 5.87 -8.25
CA SER A 137 8.92 5.09 -8.77
C SER A 137 9.38 3.99 -9.72
N VAL A 138 8.49 3.03 -9.98
CA VAL A 138 8.65 1.97 -10.98
C VAL A 138 7.38 1.84 -11.82
N LEU A 139 7.53 1.44 -13.08
CA LEU A 139 6.40 1.04 -13.92
C LEU A 139 6.18 -0.48 -13.76
N SER A 140 4.92 -0.91 -13.68
CA SER A 140 4.53 -2.31 -13.61
C SER A 140 3.27 -2.53 -14.43
N GLY A 141 3.43 -2.95 -15.68
CA GLY A 141 2.34 -2.96 -16.66
C GLY A 141 1.81 -1.55 -16.89
N THR A 142 0.51 -1.34 -16.69
CA THR A 142 -0.14 -0.02 -16.76
C THR A 142 -0.05 0.78 -15.45
N ASN A 143 0.46 0.19 -14.38
CA ASN A 143 0.58 0.84 -13.09
C ASN A 143 1.91 1.61 -12.97
N HIS A 144 1.88 2.73 -12.25
CA HIS A 144 3.04 3.53 -11.89
C HIS A 144 3.12 3.63 -10.38
N LEU A 145 4.06 2.90 -9.79
CA LEU A 145 4.11 2.64 -8.36
C LEU A 145 5.18 3.49 -7.69
N ARG A 146 4.80 4.18 -6.61
CA ARG A 146 5.74 4.93 -5.77
C ARG A 146 6.65 3.95 -5.03
N THR A 147 7.95 4.28 -4.96
CA THR A 147 8.90 3.56 -4.11
C THR A 147 9.54 4.53 -3.12
N ILE A 148 9.80 4.04 -1.91
CA ILE A 148 10.50 4.77 -0.86
C ILE A 148 11.75 3.98 -0.50
N ILE A 149 12.91 4.54 -0.83
CA ILE A 149 14.21 3.92 -0.63
C ILE A 149 14.90 4.63 0.54
N THR A 150 15.46 3.87 1.47
CA THR A 150 16.32 4.40 2.53
C THR A 150 17.73 3.87 2.34
N LYS A 151 18.75 4.72 2.57
CA LYS A 151 20.15 4.31 2.45
C LYS A 151 21.06 5.03 3.46
N PRO A 152 22.17 4.40 3.89
CA PRO A 152 23.18 5.10 4.67
C PRO A 152 23.75 6.34 3.94
N LYS A 153 24.18 7.34 4.71
CA LYS A 153 24.79 8.58 4.19
C LYS A 153 26.22 8.41 3.70
N SER A 154 26.97 7.52 4.34
CA SER A 154 28.33 7.18 3.93
C SER A 154 28.35 6.62 2.50
N LYS A 155 29.50 6.72 1.82
CA LYS A 155 29.71 6.06 0.55
C LYS A 155 30.04 4.58 0.79
N GLY A 156 29.54 3.71 -0.07
CA GLY A 156 29.81 2.27 0.01
C GLY A 156 28.83 1.45 -0.84
N LEU A 157 29.11 0.15 -0.92
CA LEU A 157 28.14 -0.85 -1.35
C LEU A 157 27.48 -1.44 -0.11
N TYR A 158 26.16 -1.51 -0.12
CA TYR A 158 25.37 -1.95 1.02
C TYR A 158 24.57 -3.20 0.70
N PRO A 159 24.45 -4.16 1.64
CA PRO A 159 23.42 -5.17 1.54
C PRO A 159 22.04 -4.49 1.48
N ALA A 160 21.06 -5.15 0.86
CA ALA A 160 19.78 -4.53 0.58
C ALA A 160 18.58 -5.41 0.88
N VAL A 161 17.47 -4.80 1.31
CA VAL A 161 16.23 -5.49 1.68
C VAL A 161 15.03 -4.88 0.97
N LEU A 162 14.28 -5.69 0.23
CA LEU A 162 12.91 -5.37 -0.19
C LEU A 162 11.94 -5.73 0.94
N LEU A 163 11.13 -4.76 1.38
CA LEU A 163 10.08 -4.96 2.38
C LEU A 163 8.73 -5.13 1.67
N VAL A 164 8.09 -6.30 1.87
CA VAL A 164 6.80 -6.66 1.26
C VAL A 164 5.73 -6.76 2.34
N GLY A 165 4.73 -5.88 2.29
CA GLY A 165 3.68 -5.78 3.31
C GLY A 165 2.60 -6.85 3.21
N GLY A 166 1.59 -6.72 4.08
CA GLY A 166 0.40 -7.58 4.08
C GLY A 166 -0.61 -7.22 2.99
N ILE A 167 -1.75 -7.90 2.96
CA ILE A 167 -2.74 -7.80 1.88
C ILE A 167 -3.49 -6.46 1.81
N GLY A 168 -3.59 -5.72 2.91
CA GLY A 168 -4.45 -4.53 3.00
C GLY A 168 -4.06 -3.39 2.04
N CYS A 169 -5.07 -2.62 1.63
CA CYS A 169 -4.93 -1.42 0.82
C CYS A 169 -4.69 -0.19 1.69
N TYR A 170 -3.43 0.14 1.87
CA TYR A 170 -2.97 1.29 2.62
C TYR A 170 -1.73 1.89 1.98
N SER A 171 -1.50 3.17 2.24
CA SER A 171 -0.27 3.84 1.81
C SER A 171 0.87 3.50 2.76
N ILE A 172 2.02 3.06 2.22
CA ILE A 172 3.26 2.80 2.97
C ILE A 172 3.90 4.09 3.52
N ASP A 173 3.41 5.25 3.07
CA ASP A 173 3.77 6.61 3.48
C ASP A 173 2.82 7.16 4.56
N ASN A 174 1.97 6.30 5.15
CA ASN A 174 1.04 6.67 6.23
C ASN A 174 1.37 5.96 7.55
N THR A 175 2.25 6.56 8.36
CA THR A 175 2.70 5.99 9.62
C THR A 175 1.68 6.05 10.77
N THR A 176 0.47 6.58 10.55
CA THR A 176 -0.60 6.49 11.54
C THR A 176 -1.22 5.09 11.60
N ILE A 177 -0.99 4.26 10.58
CA ILE A 177 -1.41 2.86 10.53
C ILE A 177 -0.33 2.02 11.23
N THR A 178 -0.72 1.22 12.21
CA THR A 178 0.21 0.45 13.07
C THR A 178 1.07 -0.51 12.26
N GLU A 179 0.50 -1.23 11.30
CA GLU A 179 1.20 -2.17 10.43
C GLU A 179 2.28 -1.46 9.60
N ILE A 180 1.95 -0.28 9.06
CA ILE A 180 2.89 0.54 8.29
C ILE A 180 3.99 1.10 9.17
N LYS A 181 3.64 1.55 10.38
CA LYS A 181 4.62 1.98 11.38
C LYS A 181 5.62 0.85 11.69
N SER A 182 5.14 -0.38 11.86
CA SER A 182 5.99 -1.54 12.12
C SER A 182 6.95 -1.82 10.96
N ILE A 183 6.47 -1.84 9.71
CA ILE A 183 7.34 -2.04 8.53
C ILE A 183 8.35 -0.89 8.38
N LYS A 184 7.94 0.35 8.68
CA LYS A 184 8.87 1.48 8.70
C LYS A 184 9.94 1.33 9.79
N MET A 185 9.59 0.84 10.98
CA MET A 185 10.59 0.58 12.03
C MET A 185 11.67 -0.42 11.58
N TRP A 186 11.28 -1.44 10.79
CA TRP A 186 12.24 -2.35 10.15
C TRP A 186 13.14 -1.61 9.16
N SER A 187 12.55 -0.81 8.25
CA SER A 187 13.29 0.02 7.28
C SER A 187 14.32 0.92 7.99
N ASP A 188 13.90 1.64 9.01
CA ASP A 188 14.75 2.57 9.77
C ASP A 188 15.87 1.85 10.51
N SER A 189 15.56 0.72 11.16
CA SER A 189 16.53 -0.08 11.92
C SER A 189 17.59 -0.70 11.02
N LEU A 190 17.15 -1.34 9.92
CA LEU A 190 18.05 -1.91 8.92
C LEU A 190 18.96 -0.85 8.33
N THR A 191 18.43 0.33 8.01
CA THR A 191 19.21 1.41 7.41
C THR A 191 20.27 1.95 8.35
N ARG A 192 19.92 2.14 9.64
CA ARG A 192 20.91 2.51 10.68
C ARG A 192 22.01 1.45 10.86
N ASN A 193 21.74 0.19 10.51
CA ASN A 193 22.70 -0.91 10.55
C ASN A 193 23.35 -1.22 9.20
N GLY A 194 23.35 -0.25 8.26
CA GLY A 194 24.12 -0.35 7.02
C GLY A 194 23.43 -1.11 5.89
N PHE A 195 22.09 -1.21 5.89
CA PHE A 195 21.35 -1.76 4.77
C PHE A 195 20.69 -0.67 3.93
N VAL A 196 20.56 -0.90 2.63
CA VAL A 196 19.60 -0.17 1.79
C VAL A 196 18.25 -0.87 1.94
N THR A 197 17.16 -0.12 2.11
CA THR A 197 15.83 -0.73 2.06
C THR A 197 14.96 -0.07 1.01
N ILE A 198 14.03 -0.83 0.46
CA ILE A 198 13.00 -0.31 -0.44
C ILE A 198 11.63 -0.81 0.03
N ARG A 199 10.67 0.11 0.06
CA ARG A 199 9.23 -0.16 0.18
C ARG A 199 8.56 0.25 -1.13
N VAL A 200 7.59 -0.53 -1.57
CA VAL A 200 6.83 -0.31 -2.81
C VAL A 200 5.37 -0.07 -2.44
N GLU A 201 4.80 1.05 -2.89
CA GLU A 201 3.35 1.29 -2.78
C GLU A 201 2.59 0.28 -3.65
N LYS A 202 1.42 -0.12 -3.18
CA LYS A 202 0.46 -0.83 -4.04
C LYS A 202 -0.11 0.12 -5.09
N THR A 203 -0.67 -0.46 -6.16
CA THR A 203 -1.37 0.31 -7.18
C THR A 203 -2.56 1.08 -6.57
N GLY A 204 -2.78 2.31 -7.04
CA GLY A 204 -3.82 3.20 -6.51
C GLY A 204 -3.66 3.66 -5.05
N MET A 205 -2.57 3.28 -4.36
CA MET A 205 -2.26 3.71 -2.99
C MET A 205 -1.20 4.81 -2.97
N GLY A 206 -1.28 5.68 -1.95
CA GLY A 206 -0.35 6.80 -1.80
C GLY A 206 -0.35 7.70 -3.05
N ASP A 207 0.83 7.91 -3.63
CA ASP A 207 0.97 8.62 -4.90
C ASP A 207 0.88 7.72 -6.14
N SER A 208 0.83 6.39 -5.96
CA SER A 208 0.79 5.46 -7.08
C SER A 208 -0.45 5.67 -7.94
N LYS A 209 -0.27 5.49 -9.25
CA LYS A 209 -1.34 5.56 -10.24
C LYS A 209 -1.53 4.19 -10.88
N GLY A 210 -2.77 3.86 -11.21
CA GLY A 210 -3.12 2.56 -11.77
C GLY A 210 -4.49 2.12 -11.31
N ILE A 211 -4.75 0.82 -11.45
CA ILE A 211 -6.00 0.21 -10.97
C ILE A 211 -6.22 0.47 -9.48
N PRO A 212 -7.46 0.66 -9.01
CA PRO A 212 -7.75 0.72 -7.58
C PRO A 212 -7.19 -0.50 -6.86
N CYS A 213 -6.56 -0.29 -5.70
CA CYS A 213 -5.88 -1.38 -4.97
C CYS A 213 -6.79 -2.58 -4.70
N ASN A 214 -8.03 -2.34 -4.26
CA ASN A 214 -9.00 -3.38 -3.97
C ASN A 214 -9.47 -4.15 -5.24
N GLU A 215 -9.23 -3.60 -6.43
CA GLU A 215 -9.51 -4.25 -7.73
C GLU A 215 -8.25 -4.91 -8.33
N CYS A 216 -7.11 -4.86 -7.64
CA CYS A 216 -5.89 -5.53 -8.05
C CYS A 216 -5.96 -7.04 -7.77
N ASP A 217 -5.51 -7.85 -8.70
CA ASP A 217 -5.30 -9.29 -8.47
C ASP A 217 -3.89 -9.58 -7.91
N PHE A 218 -3.67 -10.82 -7.47
CA PHE A 218 -2.43 -11.21 -6.80
C PHE A 218 -1.23 -11.16 -7.74
N ASN A 219 -1.39 -11.60 -8.98
CA ASN A 219 -0.30 -11.60 -9.95
C ASN A 219 0.16 -10.19 -10.32
N THR A 220 -0.77 -9.24 -10.45
CA THR A 220 -0.47 -7.84 -10.71
C THR A 220 0.24 -7.20 -9.52
N GLU A 221 -0.21 -7.48 -8.29
CA GLU A 221 0.46 -7.00 -7.07
C GLU A 221 1.90 -7.56 -6.98
N LYS A 222 2.06 -8.87 -7.15
CA LYS A 222 3.35 -9.56 -7.19
C LYS A 222 4.29 -8.93 -8.23
N GLN A 223 3.79 -8.61 -9.42
CA GLN A 223 4.59 -7.96 -10.47
C GLN A 223 5.11 -6.58 -10.01
N GLY A 224 4.30 -5.80 -9.30
CA GLY A 224 4.74 -4.51 -8.75
C GLY A 224 5.94 -4.65 -7.81
N TYR A 225 5.90 -5.64 -6.92
CA TYR A 225 7.04 -5.94 -6.04
C TYR A 225 8.25 -6.50 -6.80
N LEU A 226 8.05 -7.26 -7.89
CA LEU A 226 9.14 -7.71 -8.76
C LEU A 226 9.88 -6.53 -9.39
N GLU A 227 9.14 -5.53 -9.89
CA GLU A 227 9.74 -4.31 -10.45
C GLU A 227 10.46 -3.48 -9.38
N GLY A 228 9.92 -3.43 -8.15
CA GLY A 228 10.63 -2.87 -7.00
C GLY A 228 11.94 -3.62 -6.67
N LEU A 229 11.94 -4.95 -6.73
CA LEU A 229 13.16 -5.77 -6.53
C LEU A 229 14.21 -5.49 -7.61
N LYS A 230 13.79 -5.39 -8.87
CA LYS A 230 14.67 -5.02 -9.99
C LYS A 230 15.23 -3.61 -9.82
N GLN A 231 14.42 -2.67 -9.35
CA GLN A 231 14.90 -1.33 -9.00
C GLN A 231 15.96 -1.39 -7.89
N LEU A 232 15.72 -2.12 -6.79
CA LEU A 232 16.71 -2.30 -5.72
C LEU A 232 18.03 -2.87 -6.27
N LYS A 233 17.92 -3.89 -7.13
CA LYS A 233 19.04 -4.54 -7.82
C LYS A 233 19.75 -3.62 -8.80
N SER A 234 19.16 -2.55 -9.31
CA SER A 234 19.83 -1.64 -10.25
C SER A 234 20.58 -0.50 -9.56
N LEU A 235 20.31 -0.22 -8.28
CA LEU A 235 20.93 0.89 -7.55
C LEU A 235 22.46 0.73 -7.47
N PRO A 236 23.26 1.78 -7.78
CA PRO A 236 24.73 1.65 -7.88
C PRO A 236 25.42 1.46 -6.53
N TYR A 237 24.73 1.69 -5.42
CA TYR A 237 25.22 1.55 -4.05
C TYR A 237 24.69 0.28 -3.34
N VAL A 238 24.07 -0.63 -4.09
CA VAL A 238 23.60 -1.93 -3.57
C VAL A 238 24.57 -3.04 -3.97
N ASP A 239 25.03 -3.79 -2.97
CA ASP A 239 25.77 -5.04 -3.13
C ASP A 239 24.85 -6.14 -3.68
N LYS A 240 25.14 -6.59 -4.91
CA LYS A 240 24.30 -7.54 -5.65
C LYS A 240 24.32 -8.95 -5.08
N GLU A 241 25.38 -9.30 -4.35
CA GLU A 241 25.53 -10.60 -3.72
C GLU A 241 24.76 -10.69 -2.39
N ASN A 242 24.37 -9.54 -1.82
CA ASN A 242 23.75 -9.45 -0.50
C ASN A 242 22.38 -8.77 -0.53
N ILE A 243 21.47 -9.33 -1.33
CA ILE A 243 20.08 -8.86 -1.44
C ILE A 243 19.14 -9.84 -0.75
N PHE A 244 18.17 -9.29 -0.02
CA PHE A 244 17.19 -10.03 0.75
C PHE A 244 15.76 -9.52 0.50
N ILE A 245 14.78 -10.35 0.80
CA ILE A 245 13.36 -9.97 0.82
C ILE A 245 12.82 -10.26 2.21
N ALA A 246 12.15 -9.29 2.83
CA ALA A 246 11.42 -9.49 4.07
C ALA A 246 9.92 -9.36 3.81
N GLY A 247 9.20 -10.47 3.96
CA GLY A 247 7.77 -10.61 3.68
C GLY A 247 6.92 -10.74 4.94
N PHE A 248 5.90 -9.89 5.05
CA PHE A 248 4.95 -9.88 6.16
C PHE A 248 3.58 -10.35 5.69
N SER A 249 2.94 -11.30 6.39
CA SER A 249 1.64 -11.85 5.97
C SER A 249 1.70 -12.37 4.52
N ILE A 250 0.83 -11.91 3.61
CA ILE A 250 0.87 -12.31 2.19
C ILE A 250 2.24 -12.07 1.53
N GLY A 251 3.03 -11.11 2.05
CA GLY A 251 4.39 -10.88 1.61
C GLY A 251 5.30 -12.09 1.74
N GLY A 252 5.02 -13.02 2.67
CA GLY A 252 5.73 -14.29 2.78
C GLY A 252 5.38 -15.29 1.68
N VAL A 253 4.19 -15.21 1.07
CA VAL A 253 3.84 -15.97 -0.13
C VAL A 253 4.47 -15.34 -1.38
N ILE A 254 4.47 -14.00 -1.45
CA ILE A 254 5.05 -13.24 -2.57
C ILE A 254 6.57 -13.42 -2.64
N ALA A 255 7.28 -13.31 -1.51
CA ALA A 255 8.75 -13.30 -1.47
C ALA A 255 9.45 -14.47 -2.21
N PRO A 256 9.11 -15.75 -1.97
CA PRO A 256 9.72 -16.86 -2.70
C PRO A 256 9.37 -16.87 -4.19
N LEU A 257 8.21 -16.36 -4.61
CA LEU A 257 7.86 -16.23 -6.04
C LEU A 257 8.72 -15.17 -6.73
N LEU A 258 9.04 -14.08 -6.03
CA LEU A 258 9.98 -13.08 -6.53
C LEU A 258 11.39 -13.68 -6.65
N ALA A 259 11.83 -14.41 -5.62
CA ALA A 259 13.16 -15.02 -5.58
C ALA A 259 13.38 -16.09 -6.67
N GLN A 260 12.32 -16.74 -7.16
CA GLN A 260 12.39 -17.66 -8.31
C GLN A 260 12.73 -16.94 -9.62
N GLN A 261 12.21 -15.72 -9.81
CA GLN A 261 12.45 -14.92 -11.03
C GLN A 261 13.73 -14.08 -10.91
N GLU A 262 13.97 -13.55 -9.72
CA GLU A 262 15.05 -12.64 -9.41
C GLU A 262 15.81 -13.17 -8.18
N PRO A 263 16.82 -14.04 -8.35
CA PRO A 263 17.51 -14.68 -7.25
C PRO A 263 18.02 -13.70 -6.18
N VAL A 264 17.80 -14.04 -4.91
CA VAL A 264 18.26 -13.27 -3.73
C VAL A 264 18.97 -14.19 -2.75
N LYS A 265 19.86 -13.61 -1.93
CA LYS A 265 20.67 -14.37 -0.96
C LYS A 265 19.81 -14.99 0.14
N GLY A 266 18.77 -14.28 0.57
CA GLY A 266 17.87 -14.79 1.61
C GLY A 266 16.48 -14.16 1.64
N ILE A 267 15.57 -14.86 2.30
CA ILE A 267 14.19 -14.46 2.54
C ILE A 267 13.94 -14.48 4.04
N ILE A 268 13.35 -13.43 4.58
CA ILE A 268 12.87 -13.31 5.95
C ILE A 268 11.34 -13.30 5.90
N VAL A 269 10.69 -14.09 6.74
CA VAL A 269 9.22 -14.07 6.83
C VAL A 269 8.73 -13.97 8.26
N TYR A 270 7.59 -13.29 8.43
CA TYR A 270 6.89 -13.16 9.70
C TYR A 270 5.37 -13.14 9.47
N GLY A 271 4.64 -13.88 10.30
CA GLY A 271 3.17 -13.88 10.28
C GLY A 271 2.55 -14.35 8.96
N THR A 272 3.16 -15.30 8.24
CA THR A 272 2.75 -15.77 6.91
C THR A 272 2.17 -17.19 6.92
N ALA A 273 1.57 -17.60 5.81
CA ALA A 273 1.20 -18.99 5.53
C ALA A 273 2.42 -19.82 5.03
N GLY A 274 2.64 -20.98 5.63
CA GLY A 274 3.57 -22.03 5.17
C GLY A 274 2.87 -23.21 4.48
N ARG A 275 1.54 -23.21 4.49
CA ARG A 275 0.65 -24.20 3.84
C ARG A 275 -0.16 -23.55 2.72
N ASN A 276 -0.83 -24.39 1.93
CA ASN A 276 -1.71 -23.94 0.86
C ASN A 276 -2.88 -23.11 1.43
N TRP A 277 -3.38 -22.17 0.63
CA TRP A 277 -4.25 -21.10 1.10
C TRP A 277 -5.60 -21.58 1.63
N LEU A 278 -6.19 -22.61 1.00
CA LEU A 278 -7.46 -23.20 1.43
C LEU A 278 -7.32 -23.79 2.84
N GLU A 279 -6.27 -24.58 3.09
CA GLU A 279 -5.99 -25.18 4.39
C GLU A 279 -5.60 -24.14 5.44
N TYR A 280 -4.91 -23.07 5.02
CA TYR A 280 -4.62 -21.92 5.86
C TYR A 280 -5.92 -21.24 6.35
N GLU A 281 -6.85 -20.94 5.44
CA GLU A 281 -8.11 -20.28 5.81
C GLU A 281 -8.97 -21.17 6.69
N LEU A 282 -9.14 -22.46 6.39
CA LEU A 282 -9.91 -23.38 7.23
C LEU A 282 -9.38 -23.43 8.68
N GLU A 283 -8.08 -23.64 8.85
CA GLU A 283 -7.48 -23.73 10.19
C GLU A 283 -7.56 -22.39 10.93
N ASN A 284 -7.31 -21.29 10.22
CA ASN A 284 -7.35 -19.97 10.84
C ASN A 284 -8.78 -19.54 11.20
N THR A 285 -9.77 -19.91 10.39
CA THR A 285 -11.18 -19.71 10.68
C THR A 285 -11.61 -20.52 11.91
N PHE A 286 -11.29 -21.81 11.95
CA PHE A 286 -11.57 -22.66 13.12
C PHE A 286 -10.99 -22.08 14.40
N ARG A 287 -9.70 -21.71 14.36
CA ARG A 287 -8.97 -21.15 15.51
C ARG A 287 -9.57 -19.85 16.00
N GLN A 288 -9.96 -18.94 15.11
CA GLN A 288 -10.59 -17.67 15.50
C GLN A 288 -11.96 -17.89 16.14
N GLN A 289 -12.79 -18.76 15.56
CA GLN A 289 -14.10 -19.08 16.10
C GLN A 289 -14.01 -19.77 17.47
N ALA A 290 -13.02 -20.65 17.67
CA ALA A 290 -12.76 -21.28 18.97
C ALA A 290 -12.31 -20.26 20.04
N LEU A 291 -11.59 -19.20 19.65
CA LEU A 291 -11.17 -18.13 20.56
C LEU A 291 -12.31 -17.17 20.92
N ASP A 292 -13.38 -17.10 20.12
CA ASP A 292 -14.56 -16.27 20.37
C ASP A 292 -15.56 -16.92 21.36
N ASN A 293 -15.15 -18.00 22.05
CA ASN A 293 -15.98 -18.77 23.00
C ASN A 293 -17.29 -19.31 22.39
N SER A 294 -17.33 -19.58 21.08
CA SER A 294 -18.42 -20.30 20.44
C SER A 294 -18.59 -21.71 21.04
N SER A 295 -19.83 -22.19 21.13
CA SER A 295 -20.07 -23.59 21.53
C SER A 295 -19.51 -24.54 20.47
N ALA A 296 -19.14 -25.77 20.88
CA ALA A 296 -18.63 -26.78 19.94
C ALA A 296 -19.61 -27.04 18.79
N ASP A 297 -20.92 -27.12 19.09
CA ASP A 297 -21.96 -27.31 18.07
C ASP A 297 -22.05 -26.13 17.08
N ALA A 298 -21.95 -24.89 17.57
CA ALA A 298 -21.97 -23.70 16.70
C ALA A 298 -20.72 -23.64 15.82
N LEU A 299 -19.55 -24.00 16.38
CA LEU A 299 -18.30 -24.08 15.65
C LEU A 299 -18.38 -25.12 14.52
N ASP A 300 -18.91 -26.31 14.79
CA ASP A 300 -19.05 -27.37 13.78
C ASP A 300 -20.01 -26.96 12.65
N GLN A 301 -21.11 -26.29 12.99
CA GLN A 301 -22.06 -25.76 12.01
C GLN A 301 -21.43 -24.68 11.13
N TYR A 302 -20.74 -23.73 11.75
CA TYR A 302 -20.00 -22.67 11.05
C TYR A 302 -18.95 -23.29 10.11
N MET A 303 -18.15 -24.23 10.59
CA MET A 303 -17.12 -24.84 9.75
C MET A 303 -17.68 -25.59 8.55
N ARG A 304 -18.87 -26.22 8.68
CA ARG A 304 -19.54 -26.86 7.54
C ARG A 304 -19.84 -25.87 6.41
N GLY A 305 -20.36 -24.68 6.73
CA GLY A 305 -20.58 -23.62 5.75
C GLY A 305 -19.26 -23.10 5.16
N GLU A 306 -18.23 -22.98 5.99
CA GLU A 306 -16.90 -22.56 5.55
C GLU A 306 -16.26 -23.54 4.54
N TYR A 307 -16.38 -24.86 4.74
CA TYR A 307 -15.89 -25.85 3.77
C TYR A 307 -16.55 -25.68 2.39
N ILE A 308 -17.88 -25.51 2.36
CA ILE A 308 -18.64 -25.32 1.12
C ILE A 308 -18.19 -24.03 0.43
N ARG A 309 -18.10 -22.95 1.20
CA ARG A 309 -17.69 -21.64 0.69
C ARG A 309 -16.28 -21.67 0.09
N LEU A 310 -15.31 -22.19 0.83
CA LEU A 310 -13.92 -22.22 0.39
C LEU A 310 -13.70 -23.18 -0.78
N TYR A 311 -14.41 -24.31 -0.82
CA TYR A 311 -14.38 -25.20 -1.98
C TYR A 311 -14.97 -24.52 -3.22
N GLY A 312 -16.13 -23.88 -3.09
CA GLY A 312 -16.77 -23.13 -4.18
C GLY A 312 -15.89 -22.00 -4.69
N LEU A 313 -15.28 -21.22 -3.80
CA LEU A 313 -14.41 -20.09 -4.17
C LEU A 313 -13.10 -20.55 -4.79
N TYR A 314 -12.39 -21.48 -4.14
CA TYR A 314 -10.99 -21.75 -4.47
C TYR A 314 -10.80 -22.94 -5.40
N VAL A 315 -11.72 -23.91 -5.39
CA VAL A 315 -11.65 -25.10 -6.27
C VAL A 315 -12.56 -24.92 -7.48
N GLU A 316 -13.83 -24.58 -7.26
CA GLU A 316 -14.80 -24.41 -8.37
C GLU A 316 -14.73 -23.02 -9.03
N LYS A 317 -13.97 -22.08 -8.44
CA LYS A 317 -13.79 -20.71 -8.92
C LYS A 317 -15.09 -19.92 -9.08
N LYS A 318 -16.11 -20.25 -8.28
CA LYS A 318 -17.40 -19.55 -8.25
C LYS A 318 -17.25 -18.17 -7.60
N GLN A 319 -18.14 -17.25 -7.98
CA GLN A 319 -18.30 -15.97 -7.29
C GLN A 319 -19.14 -16.15 -6.00
N PRO A 320 -18.94 -15.32 -4.97
CA PRO A 320 -19.68 -15.41 -3.71
C PRO A 320 -21.20 -15.45 -3.89
N GLU A 321 -21.76 -14.68 -4.84
CA GLU A 321 -23.19 -14.63 -5.10
C GLU A 321 -23.72 -15.94 -5.68
N GLN A 322 -22.91 -16.65 -6.46
CA GLN A 322 -23.26 -17.97 -7.00
C GLN A 322 -23.29 -19.01 -5.89
N ILE A 323 -22.28 -18.99 -5.02
CA ILE A 323 -22.20 -19.90 -3.86
C ILE A 323 -23.38 -19.67 -2.94
N LEU A 324 -23.70 -18.41 -2.60
CA LEU A 324 -24.84 -18.08 -1.74
C LEU A 324 -26.17 -18.55 -2.34
N LYS A 325 -26.33 -18.44 -3.66
CA LYS A 325 -27.54 -18.88 -4.35
C LYS A 325 -27.71 -20.41 -4.30
N GLU A 326 -26.62 -21.15 -4.43
CA GLU A 326 -26.61 -22.62 -4.41
C GLU A 326 -26.65 -23.17 -2.98
N HIS A 327 -26.04 -22.45 -2.04
CA HIS A 327 -25.85 -22.81 -0.63
C HIS A 327 -26.21 -21.64 0.29
N PRO A 328 -27.51 -21.36 0.51
CA PRO A 328 -27.95 -20.26 1.37
C PRO A 328 -27.43 -20.34 2.82
N GLU A 329 -27.07 -21.53 3.30
CA GLU A 329 -26.43 -21.75 4.59
C GLU A 329 -25.07 -21.07 4.72
N THR A 330 -24.44 -20.65 3.61
CA THR A 330 -23.15 -19.95 3.63
C THR A 330 -23.26 -18.44 3.90
N ALA A 331 -24.47 -17.92 4.13
CA ALA A 331 -24.74 -16.48 4.27
C ALA A 331 -23.90 -15.78 5.36
N GLU A 332 -23.63 -16.46 6.47
CA GLU A 332 -22.84 -15.92 7.59
C GLU A 332 -21.33 -15.88 7.32
N HIS A 333 -20.87 -16.51 6.24
CA HIS A 333 -19.46 -16.65 5.88
C HIS A 333 -19.00 -15.68 4.79
N LEU A 334 -19.86 -14.77 4.35
CA LEU A 334 -19.50 -13.76 3.36
C LEU A 334 -18.62 -12.68 4.02
N PHE A 335 -17.33 -12.98 4.12
CA PHE A 335 -16.35 -12.01 4.57
C PHE A 335 -16.19 -10.90 3.54
N ASN A 336 -16.13 -9.65 4.00
CA ASN A 336 -15.69 -8.54 3.16
C ASN A 336 -14.21 -8.70 2.86
N TYR A 337 -13.91 -9.40 1.77
CA TYR A 337 -12.56 -9.58 1.29
C TYR A 337 -11.92 -8.21 1.01
N PRO A 338 -10.71 -7.94 1.52
CA PRO A 338 -10.05 -6.64 1.35
C PRO A 338 -9.61 -6.37 -0.10
N MET A 339 -9.57 -7.42 -0.91
CA MET A 339 -9.23 -7.43 -2.33
C MET A 339 -10.33 -8.14 -3.11
N ARG A 340 -10.37 -7.98 -4.42
CA ARG A 340 -11.26 -8.74 -5.30
C ARG A 340 -11.05 -10.25 -5.16
N ILE A 341 -12.10 -11.02 -5.45
CA ILE A 341 -12.13 -12.48 -5.27
C ILE A 341 -11.02 -13.20 -6.05
N GLU A 342 -10.72 -12.73 -7.26
CA GLU A 342 -9.68 -13.32 -8.11
C GLU A 342 -8.29 -13.25 -7.47
N TYR A 343 -8.04 -12.30 -6.57
CA TYR A 343 -6.81 -12.27 -5.79
C TYR A 343 -6.64 -13.56 -5.00
N PHE A 344 -7.66 -13.95 -4.23
CA PHE A 344 -7.63 -15.12 -3.36
C PHE A 344 -7.67 -16.42 -4.16
N GLN A 345 -8.43 -16.44 -5.26
CA GLN A 345 -8.43 -17.58 -6.19
C GLN A 345 -7.04 -17.85 -6.76
N GLN A 346 -6.30 -16.80 -7.14
CA GLN A 346 -4.92 -16.91 -7.63
C GLN A 346 -3.95 -17.35 -6.52
N VAL A 347 -4.11 -16.86 -5.29
CA VAL A 347 -3.29 -17.31 -4.15
C VAL A 347 -3.53 -18.78 -3.85
N ALA A 348 -4.79 -19.23 -3.92
CA ALA A 348 -5.16 -20.63 -3.67
C ALA A 348 -4.64 -21.61 -4.72
N ASP A 349 -4.34 -21.16 -5.95
CA ASP A 349 -3.70 -21.98 -6.98
C ASP A 349 -2.21 -22.25 -6.71
N ILE A 350 -1.61 -21.56 -5.73
CA ILE A 350 -0.20 -21.69 -5.40
C ILE A 350 0.00 -22.88 -4.45
N ASN A 351 0.82 -23.83 -4.87
CA ASN A 351 1.34 -24.85 -3.96
C ASN A 351 2.46 -24.24 -3.09
N ILE A 352 2.08 -23.63 -1.98
CA ILE A 352 2.96 -22.88 -1.07
C ILE A 352 4.03 -23.80 -0.47
N ARG A 353 3.71 -25.06 -0.18
CA ARG A 353 4.70 -26.03 0.34
C ARG A 353 5.81 -26.30 -0.67
N THR A 354 5.43 -26.56 -1.93
CA THR A 354 6.39 -26.79 -3.02
C THR A 354 7.23 -25.55 -3.30
N LEU A 355 6.60 -24.37 -3.23
CA LEU A 355 7.29 -23.09 -3.37
C LEU A 355 8.41 -22.93 -2.34
N TRP A 356 8.16 -23.25 -1.07
CA TRP A 356 9.19 -23.22 -0.02
C TRP A 356 10.22 -24.34 -0.17
N MET A 357 9.83 -25.57 -0.51
CA MET A 357 10.78 -26.68 -0.71
C MET A 357 11.76 -26.40 -1.86
N ASN A 358 11.33 -25.67 -2.89
CA ASN A 358 12.12 -25.40 -4.07
C ASN A 358 12.97 -24.12 -3.97
N THR A 359 12.81 -23.31 -2.92
CA THR A 359 13.56 -22.07 -2.78
C THR A 359 15.07 -22.33 -2.70
N LYS A 360 15.86 -21.52 -3.39
CA LYS A 360 17.33 -21.56 -3.35
C LYS A 360 17.92 -20.53 -2.38
N SER A 361 17.10 -19.60 -1.92
CA SER A 361 17.49 -18.57 -0.96
C SER A 361 17.57 -19.15 0.45
N LYS A 362 18.46 -18.59 1.29
CA LYS A 362 18.46 -18.91 2.73
C LYS A 362 17.17 -18.36 3.35
N VAL A 363 16.52 -19.12 4.22
CA VAL A 363 15.24 -18.70 4.83
C VAL A 363 15.43 -18.47 6.32
N LEU A 364 14.96 -17.33 6.80
CA LEU A 364 14.74 -17.05 8.22
C LEU A 364 13.23 -16.89 8.46
N ALA A 365 12.62 -17.86 9.13
CA ALA A 365 11.22 -17.78 9.54
C ALA A 365 11.15 -17.31 11.00
N LEU A 366 10.41 -16.22 11.22
CA LEU A 366 10.19 -15.65 12.55
C LEU A 366 8.78 -16.00 13.01
N HIS A 367 8.68 -16.62 14.18
CA HIS A 367 7.42 -17.04 14.80
C HIS A 367 7.42 -16.65 16.28
N GLY A 368 6.40 -15.91 16.72
CA GLY A 368 6.19 -15.60 18.14
C GLY A 368 5.43 -16.71 18.86
N SER A 369 5.74 -16.97 20.13
CA SER A 369 5.05 -17.98 20.96
C SER A 369 3.55 -17.74 21.14
N SER A 370 3.07 -16.55 20.83
CA SER A 370 1.67 -16.13 20.90
C SER A 370 1.11 -15.71 19.53
N ASP A 371 1.78 -16.10 18.45
CA ASP A 371 1.28 -15.88 17.10
C ASP A 371 0.35 -17.03 16.72
N PHE A 372 -0.93 -16.81 16.99
CA PHE A 372 -2.04 -17.69 16.67
C PHE A 372 -2.71 -17.26 15.35
N VAL A 373 -2.03 -16.57 14.44
CA VAL A 373 -2.58 -16.23 13.12
C VAL A 373 -1.73 -16.83 11.99
N SER A 374 -0.43 -17.00 12.20
CA SER A 374 0.45 -17.78 11.32
C SER A 374 0.18 -19.30 11.39
N SER A 375 0.39 -20.02 10.28
CA SER A 375 0.25 -21.50 10.20
C SER A 375 0.95 -22.16 9.02
#